data_AF-A0A441XJ12-F1
#
_entry.id   AF-A0A441XJ12-F1
#
_cell.length_a   1.000
_cell.length_b   1.000
_cell.length_c   1.000
_cell.angle_alpha   90.00
_cell.angle_beta   90.00
_cell.angle_gamma   90.00
#
_symmetry.space_group_name_H-M   'P 1'
#
loop_
_entity.id
_entity.type
_entity.pdbx_description
1 polymer ?
#
loop_
_entity_poly.entity_id
_entity_poly.type
_entity_poly.pdbx_seq_one_letter_code
_entity_poly.pdbx_strand_id
1 'polypeptide(L)' 'DNSRSTAVMERLGMTADPASDFDHPGIPDSHARLKRHVFYRLTAKDWQSRKKTAR' A
#
# COMPACT_ATOMS: atom_id res chain seq x y z
N ASP A 1 8.16 -11.71 1.38
CA ASP A 1 7.49 -10.43 1.14
C ASP A 1 6.01 -10.56 1.50
N ASN A 2 5.28 -9.46 1.70
CA ASN A 2 3.87 -9.47 2.12
C ASN A 2 2.89 -9.41 0.93
N SER A 3 3.08 -10.31 -0.05
CA SER A 3 2.34 -10.31 -1.31
C SER A 3 0.82 -10.51 -1.14
N ARG A 4 0.39 -11.18 -0.06
CA ARG A 4 -1.04 -11.35 0.25
C ARG A 4 -1.71 -10.03 0.61
N SER A 5 -1.01 -9.14 1.33
CA SER A 5 -1.53 -7.83 1.69
C SER A 5 -1.50 -6.87 0.50
N THR A 6 -0.40 -6.83 -0.27
CA THR A 6 -0.30 -5.97 -1.46
C THR A 6 -1.33 -6.33 -2.53
N ALA A 7 -1.61 -7.63 -2.73
CA ALA A 7 -2.67 -8.07 -3.63
C ALA A 7 -4.07 -7.55 -3.22
N VAL A 8 -4.34 -7.34 -1.93
CA VAL A 8 -5.59 -6.72 -1.49
C VAL A 8 -5.62 -5.24 -1.86
N MET A 9 -4.51 -4.52 -1.65
CA MET A 9 -4.41 -3.10 -2.02
C MET A 9 -4.65 -2.90 -3.53
N GLU A 10 -4.05 -3.75 -4.36
CA GLU A 10 -4.26 -3.76 -5.81
C GLU A 10 -5.71 -4.06 -6.19
N ARG A 11 -6.33 -5.08 -5.57
CA ARG A 11 -7.76 -5.42 -5.81
C ARG A 11 -8.69 -4.29 -5.41
N LEU A 12 -8.36 -3.54 -4.35
CA LEU A 12 -9.08 -2.33 -3.93
C LEU A 12 -8.85 -1.14 -4.88
N GLY A 13 -7.98 -1.28 -5.88
CA GLY A 13 -7.68 -0.24 -6.86
C GLY A 13 -6.71 0.81 -6.34
N MET A 14 -6.01 0.53 -5.24
CA MET A 14 -4.93 1.38 -4.77
C MET A 14 -3.74 1.28 -5.74
N THR A 15 -2.95 2.34 -5.82
CA THR A 15 -1.74 2.39 -6.68
C THR A 15 -0.51 2.52 -5.81
N ALA A 16 0.54 1.77 -6.14
CA ALA A 16 1.84 1.89 -5.50
C ALA A 16 2.47 3.26 -5.80
N ASP A 17 3.10 3.86 -4.80
CA ASP A 17 3.86 5.10 -4.91
C ASP A 17 5.25 4.91 -4.31
N PRO A 18 6.19 4.32 -5.08
CA PRO A 18 7.52 3.96 -4.57
C PRO A 18 8.33 5.16 -4.07
N ALA A 19 8.02 6.37 -4.54
CA ALA A 19 8.67 7.60 -4.05
C ALA A 19 8.26 7.92 -2.61
N SER A 20 7.16 7.33 -2.12
CA SER A 20 6.65 7.47 -0.76
C SER A 20 6.97 6.26 0.14
N ASP A 21 7.69 5.25 -0.37
CA ASP A 21 8.16 4.12 0.43
C ASP A 21 9.11 4.60 1.54
N PHE A 22 9.06 3.94 2.69
CA PHE A 22 9.81 4.40 3.87
C PHE A 22 10.32 3.24 4.72
N ASP A 23 11.32 3.55 5.55
CA ASP A 23 11.83 2.64 6.57
C ASP A 23 11.07 2.87 7.89
N HIS A 24 10.41 1.84 8.38
CA HIS A 24 9.55 1.93 9.56
C HIS A 24 10.39 2.26 10.81
N PRO A 25 10.12 3.39 11.52
CA PRO A 25 10.99 3.89 12.58
C PRO A 25 11.03 2.97 13.80
N GLY A 26 9.96 2.23 14.06
CA GLY A 26 9.87 1.27 15.17
C GLY A 26 10.56 -0.07 14.93
N ILE A 27 11.16 -0.31 13.76
CA ILE A 27 11.83 -1.58 13.46
C ILE A 27 13.36 -1.41 13.59
N PRO A 28 14.01 -2.13 14.52
CA PRO A 28 15.45 -2.08 14.70
C PRO A 28 16.20 -2.61 13.47
N ASP A 29 17.46 -2.17 13.31
CA ASP A 29 18.33 -2.59 12.20
C ASP A 29 18.66 -4.08 12.21
N SER A 30 18.58 -4.73 13.38
CA SER A 30 18.68 -6.20 13.50
C SER A 30 17.63 -6.94 12.68
N HIS A 31 16.55 -6.26 12.28
CA HIS A 31 15.46 -6.79 11.47
C HIS A 31 15.27 -5.97 10.18
N ALA A 32 16.38 -5.59 9.52
CA ALA A 32 16.39 -4.77 8.31
C ALA A 32 15.39 -5.25 7.23
N ARG A 33 15.18 -6.57 7.09
CA ARG A 33 14.22 -7.15 6.12
C ARG A 33 12.76 -6.73 6.36
N LEU A 34 12.39 -6.38 7.58
CA LEU A 34 11.03 -5.93 7.94
C LEU A 34 10.90 -4.40 7.90
N LYS A 35 12.02 -3.68 7.80
CA LYS A 35 12.05 -2.22 7.97
C LYS A 35 11.41 -1.49 6.79
N ARG A 36 11.75 -1.90 5.57
CA ARG A 36 11.22 -1.28 4.34
C ARG A 36 9.72 -1.58 4.18
N HIS A 37 8.91 -0.52 4.12
CA HIS A 37 7.48 -0.58 3.85
C HIS A 37 7.16 0.05 2.49
N VAL A 38 6.23 -0.56 1.77
CA VAL A 38 5.71 -0.08 0.50
C VAL A 38 4.51 0.82 0.72
N PHE A 39 4.41 1.91 -0.04
CA PHE A 39 3.34 2.88 0.07
C PHE A 39 2.31 2.69 -1.05
N TYR A 40 1.04 2.56 -0.69
CA TYR A 40 -0.08 2.49 -1.62
C TYR A 40 -1.09 3.57 -1.28
N ARG A 41 -1.66 4.21 -2.30
CA ARG A 41 -2.61 5.30 -2.15
C ARG A 41 -3.86 5.07 -2.98
N LEU A 42 -4.97 5.64 -2.52
CA LEU A 42 -6.22 5.71 -3.24
C LEU A 42 -6.87 7.07 -2.93
N THR A 43 -7.17 7.85 -3.97
CA THR A 43 -7.81 9.14 -3.75
C THR A 43 -9.28 8.95 -3.39
N ALA A 44 -9.86 9.92 -2.68
CA ALA A 44 -11.29 9.92 -2.41
C ALA A 44 -12.12 9.88 -3.71
N LYS A 45 -11.66 10.53 -4.78
CA LYS A 45 -12.31 10.51 -6.09
C LYS A 45 -12.33 9.10 -6.69
N ASP A 46 -11.20 8.41 -6.70
CA ASP A 46 -11.08 7.06 -7.27
C ASP A 46 -11.90 6.04 -6.49
N TRP A 47 -11.93 6.18 -5.15
CA TRP A 47 -12.80 5.39 -4.29
C TRP A 47 -14.29 5.55 -4.64
N GLN A 48 -14.76 6.78 -4.82
CA GLN A 48 -16.16 7.04 -5.17
C GLN A 48 -16.53 6.52 -6.56
N SER A 49 -15.63 6.67 -7.54
CA SER A 49 -15.83 6.14 -8.89
C SER A 49 -16.01 4.61 -8.87
N ARG A 50 -15.14 3.90 -8.14
CA ARG A 50 -15.25 2.43 -8.00
C ARG A 50 -16.55 2.00 -7.33
N LYS A 51 -16.98 2.69 -6.27
CA LYS A 51 -18.25 2.38 -5.59
C LYS A 51 -19.46 2.54 -6.51
N LYS A 52 -19.42 3.47 -7.47
CA LYS A 52 -20.48 3.64 -8.48
C LYS A 52 -20.49 2.49 -9.50
N THR A 53 -19.32 2.05 -9.98
CA THR A 53 -19.21 0.94 -10.94
C THR A 53 -19.57 -0.42 -10.34
N ALA A 54 -19.40 -0.60 -9.03
CA ALA A 54 -19.74 -1.83 -8.33
C ALA A 54 -21.23 -1.94 -7.93
N ARG A 55 -22.05 -0.92 -8.23
CA ARG A 55 -23.51 -0.93 -8.03
C ARG A 55 -24.19 -1.26 -9.35
#